data_AF-A0A0A7S1Y3-F1
#
_entry.id   AF-A0A0A7S1Y3-F1
#
_cell.length_a   1.000
_cell.length_b   1.000
_cell.length_c   1.000
_cell.angle_alpha   90.00
_cell.angle_beta   90.00
_cell.angle_gamma   90.00
#
_symmetry.space_group_name_H-M   'P 1'
#
loop_
_entity.id
_entity.type
_entity.pdbx_description
1 polymer ?
#
loop_
_entity_poly.entity_id
_entity_poly.type
_entity_poly.pdbx_seq_one_letter_code
_entity_poly.pdbx_strand_id
1 'polypeptide(L)'
;MIKESKEDGNLNSGLGIKFISDKDNYYIKINLEYTLNSEEYYIDNNLAAQSNVDEKIGKNDDNLANKAVEIILTAAHKEQLEKKYNETYPQLIKSDIPDKVELVEVEHTSSSVKIRFCVEAKHYWIVSKDVSHLFGQDGTLNSAIPYWNNFPLSLDKLPPATKDNTVHFPRTVSLNSLSNENLIAIEDESTGSIWAKVTAGNEQRWSVTGWVNIKKDAQEHVKRISPWHWQGFETVIEKASVGEFYTKINDNRTGTLDIKEYTDSMKAMHKILIESFLYSVQRKKGLPPFTVEFLKDGLRNSWIAEMIGHLIIKYESEWYADEALTKWKEIDNLLEEEKQKQKKLLQKLLDQMNIQEPFLRDYALNMVDEEHEKIKSIWQLEKEQRIKPSLWWREIAQSQPTQSSNNQTPQTPALSNLSTDGKAWFIHPVSMLGRFVNPGIVTYHIYHDGKIEKHIPQEISKDYKQKYKYVYHDVNKNQHEIGIFNIHKTKAMERGNVALDYDVELINVKEFEEGYSSKEGNVKAKFKTFNSDSKRWYINPNCFAGLLGAMLELNIDYLGFNGFSTYDAKSVESKSHINGIAGDLRYLSIYKLQTRRKDIFNTFTFRF
;
A
#
# COMPACT_ATOMS: atom_id res chain seq x y z
N MET A 1 22.21 -17.37 -1.06
CA MET A 1 22.14 -16.25 -2.02
C MET A 1 23.50 -15.56 -2.10
N ILE A 2 23.83 -14.95 -3.23
CA ILE A 2 25.13 -14.30 -3.48
C ILE A 2 25.09 -12.84 -3.04
N LYS A 3 26.21 -12.35 -2.51
CA LYS A 3 26.43 -10.93 -2.19
C LYS A 3 27.35 -10.32 -3.25
N GLU A 4 27.19 -9.01 -3.47
CA GLU A 4 28.14 -8.26 -4.29
C GLU A 4 29.54 -8.29 -3.68
N SER A 5 30.54 -8.21 -4.56
CA SER A 5 31.90 -8.00 -4.13
C SER A 5 32.11 -6.62 -3.52
N LYS A 6 33.15 -6.50 -2.69
CA LYS A 6 33.60 -5.19 -2.24
C LYS A 6 33.89 -4.28 -3.44
N GLU A 7 33.46 -3.04 -3.32
CA GLU A 7 33.76 -1.95 -4.27
C GLU A 7 35.28 -1.72 -4.39
N ASP A 8 35.72 -1.38 -5.60
CA ASP A 8 37.13 -1.09 -5.89
C ASP A 8 37.51 0.36 -5.56
N GLY A 9 36.52 1.26 -5.51
CA GLY A 9 36.71 2.66 -5.15
C GLY A 9 35.44 3.48 -5.35
N ASN A 10 35.60 4.80 -5.34
CA ASN A 10 34.53 5.75 -5.63
C ASN A 10 34.92 6.66 -6.81
N LEU A 11 33.96 6.92 -7.70
CA LEU A 11 34.05 7.93 -8.74
C LEU A 11 33.59 9.27 -8.14
N ASN A 12 34.31 10.34 -8.43
CA ASN A 12 34.01 11.67 -7.89
C ASN A 12 32.87 12.38 -8.63
N SER A 13 32.20 13.29 -7.94
CA SER A 13 31.20 14.18 -8.54
C SER A 13 31.84 15.06 -9.64
N GLY A 14 31.03 15.46 -10.62
CA GLY A 14 31.44 16.22 -11.79
C GLY A 14 32.10 15.39 -12.90
N LEU A 15 32.48 14.13 -12.63
CA LEU A 15 33.06 13.24 -13.64
C LEU A 15 32.02 12.84 -14.70
N GLY A 16 32.38 12.89 -15.97
CA GLY A 16 31.53 12.46 -17.08
C GLY A 16 31.48 10.94 -17.19
N ILE A 17 30.34 10.40 -17.62
CA ILE A 17 30.16 8.98 -17.89
C ILE A 17 29.44 8.77 -19.23
N LYS A 18 29.78 7.67 -19.90
CA LYS A 18 29.09 7.18 -21.10
C LYS A 18 28.54 5.78 -20.87
N PHE A 19 27.28 5.55 -21.22
CA PHE A 19 26.64 4.25 -21.07
C PHE A 19 27.08 3.28 -22.17
N ILE A 20 27.26 2.01 -21.81
CA ILE A 20 27.72 0.95 -22.73
C ILE A 20 26.76 -0.23 -22.73
N SER A 21 26.21 -0.58 -21.56
CA SER A 21 25.17 -1.60 -21.44
C SER A 21 23.78 -0.98 -21.46
N ASP A 22 22.76 -1.83 -21.54
CA ASP A 22 21.39 -1.44 -21.25
C ASP A 22 21.31 -0.74 -19.88
N LYS A 23 20.65 0.41 -19.88
CA LYS A 23 20.46 1.33 -18.75
C LYS A 23 19.42 0.85 -17.75
N ASP A 24 18.55 -0.08 -18.15
CA ASP A 24 17.47 -0.61 -17.31
C ASP A 24 17.96 -1.74 -16.40
N ASN A 25 19.20 -2.20 -16.58
CA ASN A 25 19.85 -3.16 -15.68
C ASN A 25 20.21 -2.53 -14.32
N TYR A 26 20.26 -3.35 -13.27
CA TYR A 26 20.67 -2.92 -11.93
C TYR A 26 22.13 -2.47 -11.88
N TYR A 27 23.02 -3.27 -12.47
CA TYR A 27 24.41 -2.89 -12.70
C TYR A 27 24.57 -2.50 -14.16
N ILE A 28 25.13 -1.31 -14.38
CA ILE A 28 25.36 -0.75 -15.69
C ILE A 28 26.85 -0.63 -15.94
N LYS A 29 27.25 -0.90 -17.18
CA LYS A 29 28.61 -0.78 -17.66
C LYS A 29 28.80 0.58 -18.30
N ILE A 30 29.83 1.29 -17.89
CA ILE A 30 30.13 2.66 -18.32
C ILE A 30 31.59 2.85 -18.70
N ASN A 31 31.85 3.87 -19.53
CA ASN A 31 33.15 4.47 -19.72
C ASN A 31 33.20 5.82 -19.01
N LEU A 32 34.39 6.26 -18.60
CA LEU A 32 34.58 7.55 -17.97
C LEU A 32 34.97 8.59 -19.02
N GLU A 33 34.41 9.78 -18.90
CA GLU A 33 34.75 10.96 -19.67
C GLU A 33 35.33 12.02 -18.76
N TYR A 34 36.55 12.45 -19.08
CA TYR A 34 37.29 13.43 -18.32
C TYR A 34 37.26 14.77 -19.04
N THR A 35 36.99 15.85 -18.30
CA THR A 35 37.20 17.23 -18.75
C THR A 35 38.25 17.87 -17.84
N LEU A 36 39.45 18.11 -18.35
CA LEU A 36 40.64 18.50 -17.57
C LEU A 36 41.28 19.77 -18.11
N ASN A 37 42.04 20.49 -17.28
CA ASN A 37 42.81 21.66 -17.69
C ASN A 37 44.30 21.31 -17.84
N SER A 38 44.86 21.55 -19.02
CA SER A 38 46.28 21.38 -19.34
C SER A 38 47.00 22.73 -19.48
N GLU A 39 47.87 23.04 -18.51
CA GLU A 39 48.75 24.22 -18.55
C GLU A 39 49.98 23.97 -19.44
N GLU A 40 50.55 22.76 -19.36
CA GLU A 40 51.74 22.38 -20.13
C GLU A 40 51.50 22.49 -21.64
N TYR A 41 50.34 22.03 -22.11
CA TYR A 41 49.99 22.16 -23.53
C TYR A 41 49.89 23.64 -23.96
N TYR A 42 49.36 24.50 -23.08
CA TYR A 42 49.23 25.93 -23.35
C TYR A 42 50.60 26.60 -23.49
N ILE A 43 51.54 26.25 -22.61
CA ILE A 43 52.92 26.77 -22.58
C ILE A 43 53.72 26.27 -23.79
N ASP A 44 53.75 24.95 -24.01
CA ASP A 44 54.57 24.33 -25.06
C ASP A 44 54.17 24.78 -26.47
N ASN A 45 52.88 25.06 -26.68
CA ASN A 45 52.37 25.54 -27.96
C ASN A 45 52.36 27.07 -28.06
N ASN A 46 52.89 27.78 -27.06
CA ASN A 46 52.96 29.24 -26.99
C ASN A 46 51.62 29.92 -27.33
N LEU A 47 50.53 29.42 -26.74
CA LEU A 47 49.18 29.90 -27.04
C LEU A 47 48.95 31.33 -26.57
N ALA A 48 49.76 31.83 -25.62
CA ALA A 48 49.75 33.23 -25.21
C ALA A 48 50.08 34.20 -26.37
N ALA A 49 50.80 33.75 -27.40
CA ALA A 49 51.19 34.57 -28.55
C ALA A 49 50.24 34.42 -29.76
N GLN A 50 49.22 33.55 -29.67
CA GLN A 50 48.34 33.22 -30.79
C GLN A 50 46.94 33.84 -30.58
N SER A 51 46.72 35.05 -31.10
CA SER A 51 45.45 35.80 -30.96
C SER A 51 44.25 35.20 -31.72
N ASN A 52 44.45 34.16 -32.53
CA ASN A 52 43.49 33.71 -33.55
C ASN A 52 42.93 32.29 -33.33
N VAL A 53 43.23 31.63 -32.20
CA VAL A 53 42.68 30.29 -31.91
C VAL A 53 41.17 30.37 -31.60
N ASP A 54 40.74 31.46 -30.95
CA ASP A 54 39.34 31.73 -30.59
C ASP A 54 38.41 31.85 -31.82
N GLU A 55 38.90 32.38 -32.95
CA GLU A 55 38.08 32.58 -34.16
C GLU A 55 37.69 31.27 -34.88
N LYS A 56 38.38 30.15 -34.62
CA LYS A 56 38.03 28.83 -35.18
C LYS A 56 37.05 28.04 -34.32
N ILE A 57 36.89 28.37 -33.05
CA ILE A 57 35.95 27.70 -32.14
C ILE A 57 34.56 28.36 -32.21
N GLY A 58 34.48 29.66 -32.54
CA GLY A 58 33.25 30.47 -32.49
C GLY A 58 32.46 30.64 -33.80
N LYS A 59 32.83 30.00 -34.93
CA LYS A 59 32.07 30.09 -36.21
C LYS A 59 31.70 28.72 -36.75
N ASN A 60 30.73 28.05 -36.12
CA ASN A 60 29.94 27.02 -36.77
C ASN A 60 28.59 27.63 -37.15
N ASP A 61 28.45 27.98 -38.44
CA ASP A 61 27.17 28.24 -39.09
C ASP A 61 26.26 27.00 -38.98
N ASP A 62 24.96 27.22 -38.82
CA ASP A 62 23.88 26.27 -38.50
C ASP A 62 23.65 25.08 -39.46
N ASN A 63 24.61 24.63 -40.27
CA ASN A 63 24.40 23.49 -41.19
C ASN A 63 25.62 22.60 -41.53
N LEU A 64 26.69 22.59 -40.72
CA LEU A 64 27.68 21.51 -40.76
C LEU A 64 27.91 20.94 -39.36
N ALA A 65 27.81 19.61 -39.25
CA ALA A 65 28.03 18.86 -38.02
C ALA A 65 29.26 19.34 -37.23
N ASN A 66 29.05 19.69 -35.96
CA ASN A 66 30.07 20.04 -34.97
C ASN A 66 31.28 19.10 -35.05
N LYS A 67 32.35 19.52 -35.74
CA LYS A 67 33.61 18.80 -35.74
C LYS A 67 34.41 19.31 -34.55
N ALA A 68 34.44 18.53 -33.48
CA ALA A 68 35.28 18.80 -32.31
C ALA A 68 36.71 19.11 -32.76
N VAL A 69 37.29 20.19 -32.23
CA VAL A 69 38.68 20.56 -32.54
C VAL A 69 39.58 19.59 -31.79
N GLU A 70 40.28 18.72 -32.51
CA GLU A 70 41.21 17.76 -31.90
C GLU A 70 42.61 18.36 -31.72
N ILE A 71 43.23 18.09 -30.57
CA ILE A 71 44.64 18.39 -30.30
C ILE A 71 45.42 17.11 -29.98
N ILE A 72 46.73 17.15 -30.21
CA ILE A 72 47.63 16.00 -29.99
C ILE A 72 48.44 16.21 -28.72
N LEU A 73 48.29 15.32 -27.75
CA LEU A 73 49.06 15.34 -26.50
C LEU A 73 50.35 14.54 -26.65
N THR A 74 51.46 15.12 -26.18
CA THR A 74 52.74 14.41 -26.07
C THR A 74 52.76 13.50 -24.83
N ALA A 75 53.75 12.60 -24.76
CA ALA A 75 53.94 11.77 -23.58
C ALA A 75 54.19 12.57 -22.29
N ALA A 76 54.81 13.76 -22.40
CA ALA A 76 55.02 14.68 -21.27
C ALA A 76 53.71 15.32 -20.81
N HIS A 77 52.86 15.76 -21.75
CA HIS A 77 51.53 16.30 -21.44
C HIS A 77 50.68 15.31 -20.64
N LYS A 78 50.68 14.04 -21.04
CA LYS A 78 49.92 12.99 -20.36
C LYS A 78 50.44 12.72 -18.94
N GLU A 79 51.75 12.73 -18.74
CA GLU A 79 52.37 12.53 -17.43
C GLU A 79 52.07 13.65 -16.45
N GLN A 80 52.05 14.91 -16.93
CA GLN A 80 51.64 16.04 -16.10
C GLN A 80 50.16 15.99 -15.74
N LEU A 81 49.29 15.60 -16.67
CA LEU A 81 47.86 15.43 -16.41
C LEU A 81 47.61 14.35 -15.34
N GLU A 82 48.22 13.17 -15.48
CA GLU A 82 48.14 12.10 -14.46
C GLU A 82 48.60 12.62 -13.09
N LYS A 83 49.78 13.25 -13.02
CA LYS A 83 50.33 13.74 -11.75
C LYS A 83 49.45 14.82 -11.10
N LYS A 84 48.92 15.76 -11.90
CA LYS A 84 48.06 16.85 -11.43
C LYS A 84 46.73 16.33 -10.88
N TYR A 85 46.15 15.33 -11.55
CA TYR A 85 44.80 14.87 -11.24
C TYR A 85 44.74 13.57 -10.41
N ASN A 86 45.87 12.93 -10.06
CA ASN A 86 45.90 11.67 -9.31
C ASN A 86 45.08 11.71 -7.99
N GLU A 87 45.12 12.81 -7.24
CA GLU A 87 44.31 12.94 -6.02
C GLU A 87 42.80 13.03 -6.31
N THR A 88 42.43 13.64 -7.43
CA THR A 88 41.03 13.83 -7.84
C THR A 88 40.49 12.65 -8.64
N TYR A 89 41.33 11.95 -9.39
CA TYR A 89 40.96 10.83 -10.24
C TYR A 89 42.02 9.72 -10.11
N PRO A 90 42.10 9.04 -8.96
CA PRO A 90 43.13 8.02 -8.70
C PRO A 90 43.03 6.81 -9.65
N GLN A 91 41.91 6.66 -10.34
CA GLN A 91 41.67 5.62 -11.33
C GLN A 91 42.20 5.96 -12.74
N LEU A 92 42.58 7.21 -12.99
CA LEU A 92 43.10 7.70 -14.28
C LEU A 92 44.62 7.56 -14.31
N ILE A 93 45.14 6.76 -15.23
CA ILE A 93 46.59 6.59 -15.43
C ILE A 93 47.03 7.11 -16.80
N LYS A 94 48.34 7.35 -16.99
CA LYS A 94 48.91 7.87 -18.24
C LYS A 94 48.50 7.11 -19.50
N SER A 95 48.35 5.78 -19.41
CA SER A 95 47.94 4.94 -20.55
C SER A 95 46.48 5.11 -20.95
N ASP A 96 45.64 5.63 -20.06
CA ASP A 96 44.22 5.86 -20.32
C ASP A 96 43.97 7.14 -21.13
N ILE A 97 44.95 8.07 -21.15
CA ILE A 97 44.85 9.35 -21.85
C ILE A 97 45.21 9.12 -23.34
N PRO A 98 44.28 9.34 -24.29
CA PRO A 98 44.57 9.12 -25.71
C PRO A 98 45.52 10.17 -26.28
N ASP A 99 46.18 9.87 -27.41
CA ASP A 99 47.06 10.83 -28.09
C ASP A 99 46.28 12.02 -28.64
N LYS A 100 45.03 11.80 -29.06
CA LYS A 100 44.14 12.84 -29.58
C LYS A 100 43.01 13.08 -28.59
N VAL A 101 42.81 14.35 -28.22
CA VAL A 101 41.75 14.78 -27.30
C VAL A 101 40.98 15.94 -27.90
N GLU A 102 39.72 16.11 -27.49
CA GLU A 102 38.91 17.28 -27.85
C GLU A 102 39.42 18.50 -27.09
N LEU A 103 39.65 19.60 -27.80
CA LEU A 103 39.82 20.93 -27.23
C LEU A 103 38.43 21.54 -27.03
N VAL A 104 38.07 21.76 -25.76
CA VAL A 104 36.80 22.35 -25.36
C VAL A 104 36.89 23.87 -25.35
N GLU A 105 37.96 24.40 -24.74
CA GLU A 105 38.11 25.84 -24.51
C GLU A 105 39.59 26.19 -24.29
N VAL A 106 39.99 27.40 -24.68
CA VAL A 106 41.29 27.98 -24.34
C VAL A 106 41.05 29.06 -23.28
N GLU A 107 41.60 28.87 -22.08
CA GLU A 107 41.45 29.80 -20.97
C GLU A 107 42.73 30.63 -20.78
N HIS A 108 42.76 31.81 -21.41
CA HIS A 108 43.90 32.72 -21.30
C HIS A 108 44.11 33.28 -19.88
N THR A 109 43.05 33.38 -19.06
CA THR A 109 43.14 33.87 -17.68
C THR A 109 43.84 32.89 -16.74
N SER A 110 43.64 31.58 -16.94
CA SER A 110 44.26 30.51 -16.17
C SER A 110 45.52 29.96 -16.85
N SER A 111 45.90 30.49 -18.02
CA SER A 111 46.99 29.99 -18.86
C SER A 111 46.90 28.48 -19.11
N SER A 112 45.69 28.00 -19.40
CA SER A 112 45.42 26.57 -19.58
C SER A 112 44.46 26.31 -20.74
N VAL A 113 44.48 25.09 -21.27
CA VAL A 113 43.46 24.61 -22.21
C VAL A 113 42.56 23.58 -21.53
N LYS A 114 41.25 23.70 -21.72
CA LYS A 114 40.26 22.72 -21.28
C LYS A 114 40.11 21.65 -22.35
N ILE A 115 40.42 20.42 -21.99
CA ILE A 115 40.39 19.25 -22.88
C ILE A 115 39.35 18.25 -22.42
N ARG A 116 38.79 17.49 -23.35
CA ARG A 116 37.86 16.39 -23.07
C ARG A 116 38.27 15.12 -23.79
N PHE A 117 38.14 13.99 -23.11
CA PHE A 117 38.32 12.67 -23.72
C PHE A 117 37.59 11.58 -22.94
N CYS A 118 37.25 10.51 -23.65
CA CYS A 118 36.65 9.31 -23.07
C CYS A 118 37.67 8.17 -23.02
N VAL A 119 37.71 7.45 -21.91
CA VAL A 119 38.57 6.27 -21.75
C VAL A 119 37.83 5.05 -22.28
N GLU A 120 38.03 4.71 -23.56
CA GLU A 120 37.28 3.62 -24.21
C GLU A 120 37.82 2.22 -23.91
N ALA A 121 39.10 2.11 -23.55
CA ALA A 121 39.76 0.83 -23.30
C ALA A 121 39.41 0.21 -21.93
N LYS A 122 38.78 0.98 -21.03
CA LYS A 122 38.55 0.59 -19.64
C LYS A 122 37.13 0.88 -19.22
N HIS A 123 36.50 -0.16 -18.69
CA HIS A 123 35.08 -0.14 -18.33
C HIS A 123 34.92 -0.21 -16.81
N TYR A 124 33.83 0.36 -16.34
CA TYR A 124 33.46 0.34 -14.94
C TYR A 124 32.01 -0.10 -14.79
N TRP A 125 31.71 -0.79 -13.70
CA TRP A 125 30.36 -1.14 -13.30
C TRP A 125 29.93 -0.23 -12.16
N ILE A 126 28.71 0.29 -12.24
CA ILE A 126 28.07 1.09 -11.20
C ILE A 126 26.61 0.64 -11.01
N VAL A 127 25.97 1.07 -9.92
CA VAL A 127 24.54 0.80 -9.70
C VAL A 127 23.69 1.84 -10.44
N SER A 128 22.70 1.41 -11.21
CA SER A 128 21.88 2.30 -12.05
C SER A 128 21.11 3.35 -11.25
N LYS A 129 20.67 3.03 -10.03
CA LYS A 129 19.99 3.98 -9.14
C LYS A 129 20.84 5.24 -8.86
N ASP A 130 22.17 5.09 -8.79
CA ASP A 130 23.09 6.17 -8.42
C ASP A 130 23.29 7.17 -9.57
N VAL A 131 22.83 6.84 -10.78
CA VAL A 131 22.82 7.72 -11.96
C VAL A 131 21.43 7.91 -12.57
N SER A 132 20.39 7.61 -11.81
CA SER A 132 18.99 7.78 -12.22
C SER A 132 18.66 9.22 -12.65
N HIS A 133 19.39 10.23 -12.13
CA HIS A 133 19.25 11.63 -12.51
C HIS A 133 19.60 11.91 -13.97
N LEU A 134 20.35 11.02 -14.62
CA LEU A 134 20.73 11.17 -16.03
C LEU A 134 19.65 10.66 -17.00
N PHE A 135 18.57 10.04 -16.50
CA PHE A 135 17.50 9.47 -17.33
C PHE A 135 18.01 8.53 -18.43
N GLY A 136 19.15 7.88 -18.18
CA GLY A 136 19.80 6.96 -19.12
C GLY A 136 20.41 7.64 -20.35
N GLN A 137 20.89 8.88 -20.20
CA GLN A 137 21.68 9.60 -21.18
C GLN A 137 23.10 9.85 -20.63
N ASP A 138 24.09 9.97 -21.51
CA ASP A 138 25.44 10.36 -21.13
C ASP A 138 25.43 11.71 -20.39
N GLY A 139 26.30 11.86 -19.40
CA GLY A 139 26.32 13.07 -18.58
C GLY A 139 27.27 12.98 -17.40
N THR A 140 27.14 13.92 -16.46
CA THR A 140 28.05 14.05 -15.32
C THR A 140 27.45 13.54 -14.02
N LEU A 141 28.31 12.97 -13.18
CA LEU A 141 27.94 12.54 -11.84
C LEU A 141 27.64 13.76 -10.96
N ASN A 142 26.55 13.74 -10.20
CA ASN A 142 26.20 14.81 -9.25
C ASN A 142 26.76 14.57 -7.84
N SER A 143 27.22 13.35 -7.57
CA SER A 143 27.68 12.88 -6.27
C SER A 143 28.76 11.82 -6.47
N ALA A 144 29.51 11.52 -5.41
CA ALA A 144 30.48 10.44 -5.46
C ALA A 144 29.77 9.08 -5.37
N ILE A 145 30.11 8.14 -6.25
CA ILE A 145 29.44 6.83 -6.34
C ILE A 145 30.44 5.68 -6.32
N PRO A 146 30.09 4.52 -5.73
CA PRO A 146 30.97 3.34 -5.74
C PRO A 146 31.04 2.73 -7.14
N TYR A 147 32.18 2.09 -7.45
CA TYR A 147 32.37 1.37 -8.72
C TYR A 147 33.10 0.03 -8.54
N TRP A 148 32.99 -0.81 -9.57
CA TRP A 148 33.75 -2.05 -9.72
C TRP A 148 34.45 -2.12 -11.09
N ASN A 149 35.69 -2.59 -11.12
CA ASN A 149 36.44 -2.85 -12.35
C ASN A 149 35.97 -4.13 -13.06
N ASN A 150 35.39 -5.06 -12.32
CA ASN A 150 34.83 -6.31 -12.82
C ASN A 150 33.35 -6.41 -12.43
N PHE A 151 32.61 -7.30 -13.09
CA PHE A 151 31.20 -7.50 -12.75
C PHE A 151 31.04 -7.89 -11.27
N PRO A 152 30.14 -7.27 -10.49
CA PRO A 152 30.16 -7.40 -9.03
C PRO A 152 29.70 -8.76 -8.49
N LEU A 153 29.07 -9.60 -9.30
CA LEU A 153 28.49 -10.88 -8.90
C LEU A 153 29.27 -12.04 -9.50
N SER A 154 29.55 -13.06 -8.70
CA SER A 154 30.19 -14.30 -9.16
C SER A 154 29.68 -15.50 -8.36
N LEU A 155 29.57 -16.65 -9.03
CA LEU A 155 29.22 -17.93 -8.39
C LEU A 155 30.29 -18.40 -7.39
N ASP A 156 31.55 -17.99 -7.57
CA ASP A 156 32.65 -18.34 -6.66
C ASP A 156 32.53 -17.65 -5.29
N LYS A 157 31.67 -16.63 -5.18
CA LYS A 157 31.44 -15.83 -3.96
C LYS A 157 30.21 -16.31 -3.16
N LEU A 158 29.82 -17.58 -3.32
CA LEU A 158 28.77 -18.18 -2.50
C LEU A 158 29.21 -18.25 -1.03
N PRO A 159 28.49 -17.60 -0.09
CA PRO A 159 28.82 -17.74 1.32
C PRO A 159 28.51 -19.18 1.78
N PRO A 160 29.22 -19.70 2.81
CA PRO A 160 28.86 -20.97 3.41
C PRO A 160 27.41 -20.93 3.92
N ALA A 161 26.68 -22.02 3.69
CA ALA A 161 25.30 -22.12 4.12
C ALA A 161 25.21 -22.09 5.65
N THR A 162 24.44 -21.15 6.18
CA THR A 162 24.06 -21.02 7.58
C THR A 162 22.55 -21.00 7.67
N LYS A 163 22.02 -21.18 8.87
CA LYS A 163 20.58 -21.05 9.13
C LYS A 163 20.04 -19.67 8.70
N ASP A 164 20.84 -18.62 8.91
CA ASP A 164 20.43 -17.25 8.66
C ASP A 164 20.40 -16.87 7.18
N ASN A 165 21.22 -17.51 6.33
CA ASN A 165 21.38 -17.12 4.91
C ASN A 165 20.84 -18.15 3.90
N THR A 166 20.26 -19.25 4.40
CA THR A 166 19.69 -20.33 3.58
C THR A 166 18.19 -20.10 3.38
N VAL A 167 17.75 -20.19 2.13
CA VAL A 167 16.32 -20.12 1.80
C VAL A 167 15.64 -21.40 2.26
N HIS A 168 14.58 -21.26 3.05
CA HIS A 168 13.76 -22.37 3.51
C HIS A 168 12.38 -22.35 2.85
N PHE A 169 11.79 -21.17 2.71
CA PHE A 169 10.52 -20.99 2.03
C PHE A 169 10.78 -20.62 0.57
N PRO A 170 10.41 -21.48 -0.40
CA PRO A 170 10.65 -21.23 -1.82
C PRO A 170 9.88 -19.98 -2.26
N ARG A 171 10.43 -19.28 -3.26
CA ARG A 171 9.82 -18.09 -3.84
C ARG A 171 9.76 -18.20 -5.36
N THR A 172 8.61 -17.86 -5.91
CA THR A 172 8.37 -17.74 -7.33
C THR A 172 8.28 -16.27 -7.70
N VAL A 173 9.13 -15.84 -8.65
CA VAL A 173 9.21 -14.45 -9.08
C VAL A 173 9.00 -14.33 -10.57
N SER A 174 8.18 -13.36 -10.96
CA SER A 174 8.02 -12.96 -12.36
C SER A 174 9.28 -12.22 -12.82
N LEU A 175 9.95 -12.73 -13.85
CA LEU A 175 11.12 -12.08 -14.43
C LEU A 175 10.77 -10.69 -15.01
N ASN A 176 9.58 -10.53 -15.58
CA ASN A 176 9.12 -9.24 -16.09
C ASN A 176 8.93 -8.23 -14.95
N SER A 177 8.38 -8.68 -13.81
CA SER A 177 8.20 -7.82 -12.64
C SER A 177 9.55 -7.38 -12.06
N LEU A 178 10.50 -8.31 -11.95
CA LEU A 178 11.85 -7.98 -11.50
C LEU A 178 12.56 -7.01 -12.45
N SER A 179 12.38 -7.16 -13.76
CA SER A 179 12.94 -6.24 -14.75
C SER A 179 12.38 -4.83 -14.57
N ASN A 180 11.05 -4.70 -14.41
CA ASN A 180 10.38 -3.41 -14.21
C ASN A 180 10.78 -2.71 -12.89
N GLU A 181 11.22 -3.47 -11.89
CA GLU A 181 11.70 -2.97 -10.60
C GLU A 181 13.23 -2.74 -10.60
N ASN A 182 13.90 -2.85 -11.75
CA ASN A 182 15.35 -2.81 -11.92
C ASN A 182 16.08 -3.82 -11.01
N LEU A 183 15.54 -5.01 -10.79
CA LEU A 183 16.12 -6.05 -9.93
C LEU A 183 16.85 -7.16 -10.72
N ILE A 184 17.11 -6.91 -12.00
CA ILE A 184 17.87 -7.79 -12.90
C ILE A 184 19.23 -7.16 -13.19
N ALA A 185 20.29 -7.95 -13.11
CA ALA A 185 21.62 -7.58 -13.57
C ALA A 185 22.12 -8.56 -14.63
N ILE A 186 22.78 -8.03 -15.65
CA ILE A 186 23.28 -8.81 -16.78
C ILE A 186 24.77 -8.50 -16.94
N GLU A 187 25.60 -9.54 -16.83
CA GLU A 187 27.04 -9.43 -17.06
C GLU A 187 27.36 -9.36 -18.55
N ASP A 188 26.79 -10.31 -19.32
CA ASP A 188 26.92 -10.42 -20.77
C ASP A 188 25.70 -11.15 -21.33
N GLU A 189 24.94 -10.46 -22.19
CA GLU A 189 23.75 -11.00 -22.84
C GLU A 189 24.05 -12.25 -23.69
N SER A 190 25.25 -12.33 -24.26
CA SER A 190 25.67 -13.46 -25.11
C SER A 190 25.90 -14.75 -24.31
N THR A 191 26.20 -14.64 -23.01
CA THR A 191 26.51 -15.78 -22.13
C THR A 191 25.30 -16.29 -21.33
N GLY A 192 24.20 -15.52 -21.33
CA GLY A 192 23.00 -15.78 -20.54
C GLY A 192 23.19 -15.64 -19.03
N SER A 193 24.25 -14.94 -18.58
CA SER A 193 24.55 -14.66 -17.16
C SER A 193 23.61 -13.59 -16.60
N ILE A 194 22.35 -13.98 -16.41
CA ILE A 194 21.30 -13.12 -15.86
C ILE A 194 21.19 -13.40 -14.35
N TRP A 195 21.16 -12.31 -13.59
CA TRP A 195 21.12 -12.32 -12.14
C TRP A 195 19.85 -11.64 -11.66
N ALA A 196 19.15 -12.28 -10.73
CA ALA A 196 17.94 -11.75 -10.13
C ALA A 196 18.17 -11.45 -8.65
N LYS A 197 17.79 -10.26 -8.20
CA LYS A 197 17.75 -9.91 -6.78
C LYS A 197 16.42 -10.40 -6.20
N VAL A 198 16.50 -11.34 -5.26
CA VAL A 198 15.33 -12.03 -4.70
C VAL A 198 15.38 -11.96 -3.18
N THR A 199 14.20 -11.79 -2.56
CA THR A 199 14.00 -11.86 -1.10
C THR A 199 13.16 -13.08 -0.75
N ALA A 200 13.62 -13.98 0.10
CA ALA A 200 12.85 -15.16 0.54
C ALA A 200 12.94 -15.34 2.06
N GLY A 201 12.21 -16.29 2.62
CA GLY A 201 12.27 -16.61 4.06
C GLY A 201 13.27 -17.72 4.37
N ASN A 202 14.06 -17.58 5.43
CA ASN A 202 14.88 -18.67 5.99
C ASN A 202 14.09 -19.54 6.99
N GLU A 203 14.75 -20.54 7.58
CA GLU A 203 14.14 -21.46 8.56
C GLU A 203 13.61 -20.70 9.80
N GLN A 204 14.32 -19.63 10.20
CA GLN A 204 13.94 -18.73 11.30
C GLN A 204 12.90 -17.68 10.89
N ARG A 205 12.38 -17.75 9.64
CA ARG A 205 11.37 -16.84 9.07
C ARG A 205 11.83 -15.39 8.95
N TRP A 206 13.13 -15.17 8.87
CA TRP A 206 13.71 -13.88 8.53
C TRP A 206 13.82 -13.73 7.02
N SER A 207 13.57 -12.52 6.55
CA SER A 207 13.79 -12.17 5.15
C SER A 207 15.28 -12.21 4.84
N VAL A 208 15.65 -13.05 3.88
CA VAL A 208 16.98 -13.13 3.29
C VAL A 208 16.90 -12.57 1.89
N THR A 209 17.71 -11.55 1.61
CA THR A 209 17.79 -10.91 0.30
C THR A 209 19.17 -11.10 -0.29
N GLY A 210 19.24 -11.40 -1.58
CA GLY A 210 20.49 -11.46 -2.32
C GLY A 210 20.30 -11.86 -3.77
N TRP A 211 21.40 -12.15 -4.44
CA TRP A 211 21.42 -12.45 -5.86
C TRP A 211 21.38 -13.95 -6.13
N VAL A 212 20.65 -14.34 -7.17
CA VAL A 212 20.64 -15.69 -7.73
C VAL A 212 20.91 -15.62 -9.23
N ASN A 213 21.66 -16.58 -9.75
CA ASN A 213 21.88 -16.71 -11.18
C ASN A 213 20.77 -17.59 -11.78
N ILE A 214 20.06 -17.07 -12.79
CA ILE A 214 18.93 -17.77 -13.40
C ILE A 214 19.30 -18.57 -14.65
N LYS A 215 20.60 -18.61 -15.01
CA LYS A 215 21.11 -19.48 -16.05
C LYS A 215 20.81 -20.93 -15.66
N LYS A 216 20.37 -21.71 -16.64
CA LYS A 216 20.00 -23.11 -16.45
C LYS A 216 21.14 -23.87 -15.78
N ASP A 217 20.82 -24.60 -14.71
CA ASP A 217 21.73 -25.46 -13.95
C ASP A 217 22.93 -24.72 -13.30
N ALA A 218 22.93 -23.38 -13.26
CA ALA A 218 23.99 -22.61 -12.60
C ALA A 218 23.96 -22.73 -11.08
N GLN A 219 22.78 -22.94 -10.50
CA GLN A 219 22.59 -23.22 -9.07
C GLN A 219 21.52 -24.31 -8.89
N GLU A 220 21.83 -25.33 -8.09
CA GLU A 220 21.00 -26.54 -7.94
C GLU A 220 19.52 -26.27 -7.60
N HIS A 221 19.28 -25.27 -6.74
CA HIS A 221 17.94 -24.95 -6.23
C HIS A 221 17.27 -23.76 -6.94
N VAL A 222 17.88 -23.23 -8.00
CA VAL A 222 17.32 -22.12 -8.78
C VAL A 222 16.88 -22.65 -10.13
N LYS A 223 15.58 -22.52 -10.44
CA LYS A 223 14.99 -23.06 -11.66
C LYS A 223 14.15 -22.00 -12.33
N ARG A 224 14.32 -21.87 -13.65
CA ARG A 224 13.36 -21.15 -14.50
C ARG A 224 12.19 -22.09 -14.78
N ILE A 225 11.02 -21.70 -14.32
CA ILE A 225 9.79 -22.48 -14.41
C ILE A 225 8.76 -21.77 -15.29
N SER A 226 7.82 -22.53 -15.83
CA SER A 226 6.68 -21.95 -16.55
C SER A 226 5.68 -21.33 -15.56
N PRO A 227 4.82 -20.39 -16.00
CA PRO A 227 3.71 -19.90 -15.19
C PRO A 227 2.73 -20.98 -14.71
N TRP A 228 2.77 -22.18 -15.31
CA TRP A 228 1.95 -23.34 -14.95
C TRP A 228 2.66 -24.33 -14.03
N HIS A 229 3.78 -23.95 -13.43
CA HIS A 229 4.48 -24.78 -12.45
C HIS A 229 3.92 -24.52 -11.03
N TRP A 230 3.02 -25.39 -10.57
CA TRP A 230 2.32 -25.25 -9.29
C TRP A 230 3.04 -25.99 -8.16
N GLN A 231 4.23 -25.52 -7.79
CA GLN A 231 5.00 -26.13 -6.69
C GLN A 231 4.81 -25.35 -5.39
N GLY A 232 4.76 -26.08 -4.26
CA GLY A 232 4.76 -25.48 -2.93
C GLY A 232 3.38 -25.24 -2.33
N PHE A 233 2.31 -25.73 -2.96
CA PHE A 233 0.97 -25.68 -2.40
C PHE A 233 0.84 -26.61 -1.19
N GLU A 234 0.37 -26.07 -0.06
CA GLU A 234 0.03 -26.82 1.15
C GLU A 234 -1.48 -26.99 1.20
N THR A 235 -1.99 -28.22 1.36
CA THR A 235 -3.43 -28.47 1.45
C THR A 235 -3.84 -28.78 2.89
N VAL A 236 -4.85 -28.07 3.37
CA VAL A 236 -5.48 -28.29 4.68
C VAL A 236 -6.91 -28.74 4.46
N ILE A 237 -7.33 -29.79 5.16
CA ILE A 237 -8.74 -30.20 5.17
C ILE A 237 -9.36 -29.59 6.41
N GLU A 238 -10.30 -28.68 6.22
CA GLU A 238 -11.06 -28.10 7.32
C GLU A 238 -12.22 -29.00 7.69
N LYS A 239 -12.29 -29.32 8.98
CA LYS A 239 -13.31 -30.22 9.55
C LYS A 239 -14.30 -29.47 10.42
N ALA A 240 -14.01 -28.21 10.75
CA ALA A 240 -14.87 -27.41 11.58
C ALA A 240 -16.24 -27.20 10.93
N SER A 241 -17.28 -27.35 11.73
CA SER A 241 -18.64 -27.03 11.31
C SER A 241 -18.86 -25.53 11.19
N VAL A 242 -19.96 -25.13 10.56
CA VAL A 242 -20.34 -23.72 10.47
C VAL A 242 -20.61 -23.13 11.87
N GLY A 243 -21.20 -23.91 12.77
CA GLY A 243 -21.39 -23.53 14.16
C GLY A 243 -20.06 -23.34 14.90
N GLU A 244 -19.09 -24.23 14.71
CA GLU A 244 -17.76 -24.07 15.30
C GLU A 244 -17.08 -22.80 14.77
N PHE A 245 -17.15 -22.55 13.46
CA PHE A 245 -16.63 -21.30 12.89
C PHE A 245 -17.29 -20.06 13.46
N TYR A 246 -18.61 -20.07 13.62
CA TYR A 246 -19.35 -18.97 14.24
C TYR A 246 -18.82 -18.67 15.64
N THR A 247 -18.66 -19.71 16.48
CA THR A 247 -18.09 -19.56 17.82
C THR A 247 -16.67 -19.01 17.78
N LYS A 248 -15.80 -19.55 16.91
CA LYS A 248 -14.40 -19.11 16.83
C LYS A 248 -14.27 -17.68 16.31
N ILE A 249 -15.12 -17.26 15.36
CA ILE A 249 -15.18 -15.87 14.89
C ILE A 249 -15.59 -14.95 16.03
N ASN A 250 -16.62 -15.30 16.80
CA ASN A 250 -17.08 -14.51 17.93
C ASN A 250 -16.01 -14.42 19.03
N ASP A 251 -15.40 -15.54 19.41
CA ASP A 251 -14.32 -15.55 20.41
C ASP A 251 -13.09 -14.76 19.93
N ASN A 252 -12.80 -14.80 18.62
CA ASN A 252 -11.74 -13.99 18.01
C ASN A 252 -12.05 -12.49 18.11
N ARG A 253 -13.30 -12.08 17.83
CA ARG A 253 -13.78 -10.70 17.94
C ARG A 253 -13.69 -10.18 19.38
N THR A 254 -13.98 -11.03 20.36
CA THR A 254 -13.86 -10.67 21.79
C THR A 254 -12.46 -10.84 22.36
N GLY A 255 -11.49 -11.28 21.55
CA GLY A 255 -10.11 -11.52 21.98
C GLY A 255 -9.96 -12.67 23.00
N THR A 256 -10.94 -13.58 23.06
CA THR A 256 -10.97 -14.71 24.01
C THR A 256 -10.60 -16.04 23.36
N LEU A 257 -10.41 -16.09 22.04
CA LEU A 257 -10.07 -17.31 21.33
C LEU A 257 -8.67 -17.82 21.69
N ASP A 258 -8.58 -19.07 22.16
CA ASP A 258 -7.30 -19.73 22.48
C ASP A 258 -6.69 -20.46 21.27
N ILE A 259 -5.35 -20.50 21.14
CA ILE A 259 -4.66 -21.24 20.06
C ILE A 259 -5.09 -22.70 20.02
N LYS A 260 -5.29 -23.32 21.19
CA LYS A 260 -5.70 -24.73 21.30
C LYS A 260 -7.06 -24.98 20.65
N GLU A 261 -7.87 -23.93 20.55
CA GLU A 261 -9.21 -23.96 19.97
C GLU A 261 -9.26 -23.61 18.48
N TYR A 262 -8.11 -23.32 17.86
CA TYR A 262 -8.06 -22.99 16.44
C TYR A 262 -8.49 -24.20 15.59
N THR A 263 -9.30 -23.92 14.57
CA THR A 263 -9.59 -24.89 13.51
C THR A 263 -8.33 -25.22 12.70
N ASP A 264 -8.38 -26.24 11.86
CA ASP A 264 -7.20 -26.67 11.11
C ASP A 264 -6.70 -25.57 10.16
N SER A 265 -7.62 -24.84 9.51
CA SER A 265 -7.29 -23.71 8.66
C SER A 265 -6.75 -22.52 9.45
N MET A 266 -7.32 -22.25 10.62
CA MET A 266 -6.82 -21.21 11.51
C MET A 266 -5.39 -21.55 11.95
N LYS A 267 -5.09 -22.80 12.32
CA LYS A 267 -3.72 -23.22 12.69
C LYS A 267 -2.73 -23.03 11.54
N ALA A 268 -3.09 -23.46 10.32
CA ALA A 268 -2.21 -23.30 9.16
C ALA A 268 -1.95 -21.82 8.86
N MET A 269 -2.99 -21.01 8.87
CA MET A 269 -2.87 -19.58 8.62
C MET A 269 -2.09 -18.86 9.72
N HIS A 270 -2.37 -19.21 10.98
CA HIS A 270 -1.66 -18.69 12.14
C HIS A 270 -0.18 -19.03 12.08
N LYS A 271 0.15 -20.29 11.72
CA LYS A 271 1.53 -20.71 11.47
C LYS A 271 2.19 -19.85 10.42
N ILE A 272 1.51 -19.44 9.35
CA ILE A 272 2.06 -18.53 8.33
C ILE A 272 2.25 -17.10 8.91
N LEU A 273 1.26 -16.57 9.64
CA LEU A 273 1.22 -15.16 10.08
C LEU A 273 2.05 -14.81 11.33
N ILE A 274 2.19 -15.70 12.34
CA ILE A 274 2.85 -15.34 13.62
C ILE A 274 4.30 -14.90 13.46
N GLU A 275 5.00 -15.36 12.43
CA GLU A 275 6.46 -15.22 12.37
C GLU A 275 6.93 -14.11 11.42
N SER A 276 6.02 -13.22 10.98
CA SER A 276 6.33 -12.03 10.17
C SER A 276 6.85 -10.85 11.03
N PHE A 277 7.98 -10.99 11.73
CA PHE A 277 8.81 -9.94 12.39
C PHE A 277 8.19 -8.90 13.35
N LEU A 278 6.87 -8.67 13.39
CA LEU A 278 6.18 -7.73 14.30
C LEU A 278 5.77 -8.37 15.64
N TYR A 279 5.85 -9.70 15.71
CA TYR A 279 5.41 -10.49 16.86
C TYR A 279 6.36 -10.41 18.08
N SER A 280 7.66 -10.21 17.85
CA SER A 280 8.67 -10.36 18.91
C SER A 280 9.00 -9.07 19.68
N VAL A 281 8.73 -7.89 19.13
CA VAL A 281 9.26 -6.63 19.71
C VAL A 281 8.20 -5.81 20.48
N GLN A 282 6.90 -6.01 20.26
CA GLN A 282 5.87 -5.09 20.80
C GLN A 282 4.75 -5.67 21.68
N ARG A 283 4.61 -6.99 21.88
CA ARG A 283 3.53 -7.52 22.74
C ARG A 283 4.00 -8.59 23.73
N LYS A 284 4.07 -8.20 25.00
CA LYS A 284 4.30 -9.11 26.14
C LYS A 284 3.06 -9.90 26.60
N LYS A 285 1.88 -9.79 25.96
CA LYS A 285 0.67 -10.58 26.33
C LYS A 285 -0.35 -10.71 25.19
N GLY A 286 -0.87 -11.93 25.00
CA GLY A 286 -2.06 -12.26 24.20
C GLY A 286 -1.80 -12.96 22.86
N LEU A 287 -2.70 -13.89 22.51
CA LEU A 287 -2.80 -14.54 21.20
C LEU A 287 -3.22 -13.51 20.14
N PRO A 288 -2.84 -13.64 18.86
CA PRO A 288 -3.31 -12.70 17.85
C PRO A 288 -4.79 -12.96 17.64
N PRO A 289 -5.66 -11.94 17.81
CA PRO A 289 -6.90 -11.98 17.06
C PRO A 289 -6.53 -12.04 15.56
N PHE A 290 -7.16 -12.91 14.77
CA PHE A 290 -7.12 -12.82 13.31
C PHE A 290 -7.75 -11.48 12.91
N THR A 291 -6.93 -10.46 12.67
CA THR A 291 -7.39 -9.13 12.24
C THR A 291 -6.96 -8.82 10.83
N VAL A 292 -7.59 -7.78 10.26
CA VAL A 292 -7.22 -7.23 8.96
C VAL A 292 -5.77 -6.76 8.95
N GLU A 293 -5.30 -6.17 10.04
CA GLU A 293 -3.94 -5.65 10.17
C GLU A 293 -2.93 -6.79 10.07
N PHE A 294 -3.14 -7.91 10.77
CA PHE A 294 -2.25 -9.07 10.67
C PHE A 294 -2.21 -9.66 9.27
N LEU A 295 -3.37 -9.77 8.60
CA LEU A 295 -3.41 -10.23 7.22
C LEU A 295 -2.69 -9.24 6.28
N LYS A 296 -2.91 -7.94 6.45
CA LYS A 296 -2.23 -6.89 5.66
C LYS A 296 -0.72 -6.94 5.86
N ASP A 297 -0.26 -7.13 7.10
CA ASP A 297 1.17 -7.21 7.41
C ASP A 297 1.81 -8.47 6.80
N GLY A 298 1.11 -9.61 6.85
CA GLY A 298 1.52 -10.82 6.13
C GLY A 298 1.59 -10.60 4.62
N LEU A 299 0.56 -10.00 4.03
CA LEU A 299 0.48 -9.74 2.57
C LEU A 299 1.49 -8.68 2.09
N ARG A 300 1.93 -7.76 2.96
CA ARG A 300 3.00 -6.80 2.66
C ARG A 300 4.37 -7.47 2.49
N ASN A 301 4.56 -8.64 3.09
CA ASN A 301 5.79 -9.41 2.93
C ASN A 301 5.63 -10.41 1.78
N SER A 302 6.33 -10.15 0.67
CA SER A 302 6.17 -10.91 -0.59
C SER A 302 6.24 -12.44 -0.44
N TRP A 303 7.17 -13.00 0.33
CA TRP A 303 7.29 -14.46 0.47
C TRP A 303 6.24 -15.04 1.43
N ILE A 304 5.75 -14.25 2.39
CA ILE A 304 4.62 -14.64 3.24
C ILE A 304 3.33 -14.60 2.44
N ALA A 305 3.13 -13.58 1.59
CA ALA A 305 2.01 -13.52 0.67
C ALA A 305 1.96 -14.74 -0.27
N GLU A 306 3.12 -15.19 -0.75
CA GLU A 306 3.22 -16.43 -1.55
C GLU A 306 2.82 -17.67 -0.72
N MET A 307 3.28 -17.81 0.53
CA MET A 307 2.83 -18.90 1.41
C MET A 307 1.31 -18.88 1.64
N ILE A 308 0.72 -17.68 1.78
CA ILE A 308 -0.74 -17.52 1.92
C ILE A 308 -1.44 -17.94 0.62
N GLY A 309 -0.93 -17.52 -0.55
CA GLY A 309 -1.47 -17.88 -1.86
C GLY A 309 -1.30 -19.37 -2.20
N HIS A 310 -0.29 -20.02 -1.61
CA HIS A 310 -0.02 -21.44 -1.75
C HIS A 310 -0.76 -22.32 -0.74
N LEU A 311 -1.44 -21.72 0.24
CA LEU A 311 -2.28 -22.48 1.15
C LEU A 311 -3.63 -22.74 0.48
N ILE A 312 -3.94 -24.02 0.27
CA ILE A 312 -5.24 -24.50 -0.20
C ILE A 312 -6.01 -25.05 0.99
N ILE A 313 -7.19 -24.51 1.24
CA ILE A 313 -8.10 -25.04 2.26
C ILE A 313 -9.23 -25.76 1.56
N LYS A 314 -9.36 -27.07 1.79
CA LYS A 314 -10.54 -27.84 1.44
C LYS A 314 -11.55 -27.72 2.58
N TYR A 315 -12.52 -26.82 2.40
CA TYR A 315 -13.60 -26.57 3.35
C TYR A 315 -14.95 -26.55 2.64
N GLU A 316 -15.97 -27.20 3.21
CA GLU A 316 -17.31 -27.17 2.65
C GLU A 316 -17.89 -25.76 2.76
N SER A 317 -18.19 -25.17 1.62
CA SER A 317 -18.54 -23.78 1.50
C SER A 317 -19.87 -23.42 2.15
N GLU A 318 -19.95 -22.25 2.77
CA GLU A 318 -21.20 -21.64 3.23
C GLU A 318 -22.25 -21.56 2.12
N TRP A 319 -21.85 -21.41 0.86
CA TRP A 319 -22.77 -21.33 -0.28
C TRP A 319 -23.53 -22.63 -0.56
N TYR A 320 -23.08 -23.77 -0.03
CA TYR A 320 -23.84 -25.01 -0.08
C TYR A 320 -24.84 -25.10 1.08
N ALA A 321 -26.05 -25.61 0.84
CA ALA A 321 -26.96 -26.02 1.89
C ALA A 321 -27.78 -27.24 1.45
N ASP A 322 -28.31 -28.01 2.40
CA ASP A 322 -29.41 -28.94 2.15
C ASP A 322 -30.76 -28.21 2.25
N GLU A 323 -31.83 -28.80 1.70
CA GLU A 323 -33.19 -28.21 1.74
C GLU A 323 -33.66 -27.88 3.17
N ALA A 324 -33.24 -28.69 4.15
CA ALA A 324 -33.60 -28.48 5.55
C ALA A 324 -32.68 -27.46 6.26
N LEU A 325 -31.71 -26.87 5.53
CA LEU A 325 -30.69 -25.94 6.03
C LEU A 325 -29.98 -26.47 7.28
N THR A 326 -29.70 -27.77 7.33
CA THR A 326 -29.30 -28.48 8.55
C THR A 326 -28.03 -27.92 9.16
N LYS A 327 -27.00 -27.61 8.34
CA LYS A 327 -25.76 -26.99 8.85
C LYS A 327 -25.98 -25.59 9.44
N TRP A 328 -26.96 -24.86 8.91
CA TRP A 328 -27.22 -23.48 9.31
C TRP A 328 -28.09 -23.40 10.56
N LYS A 329 -28.84 -24.46 10.87
CA LYS A 329 -29.54 -24.62 12.15
C LYS A 329 -28.59 -24.71 13.34
N GLU A 330 -27.32 -25.05 13.14
CA GLU A 330 -26.30 -24.99 14.20
C GLU A 330 -26.18 -23.58 14.78
N ILE A 331 -26.30 -22.54 13.93
CA ILE A 331 -26.22 -21.13 14.36
C ILE A 331 -27.46 -20.72 15.15
N ASP A 332 -28.64 -21.28 14.86
CA ASP A 332 -29.89 -20.90 15.53
C ASP A 332 -29.79 -21.12 17.06
N ASN A 333 -29.20 -22.23 17.49
CA ASN A 333 -28.96 -22.51 18.91
C ASN A 333 -27.88 -21.59 19.50
N LEU A 334 -26.80 -21.35 18.75
CA LEU A 334 -25.69 -20.51 19.20
C LEU A 334 -26.11 -19.05 19.41
N LEU A 335 -27.05 -18.54 18.62
CA LEU A 335 -27.61 -17.19 18.81
C LEU A 335 -28.32 -17.06 20.16
N GLU A 336 -29.09 -18.08 20.55
CA GLU A 336 -29.78 -18.09 21.85
C GLU A 336 -28.78 -18.24 23.00
N GLU A 337 -27.77 -19.10 22.85
CA GLU A 337 -26.68 -19.22 23.82
C GLU A 337 -25.91 -17.89 23.99
N GLU A 338 -25.63 -17.16 22.90
CA GLU A 338 -24.95 -15.87 22.95
C GLU A 338 -25.79 -14.83 23.71
N LYS A 339 -27.11 -14.79 23.46
CA LYS A 339 -28.04 -13.93 24.20
C LYS A 339 -27.98 -14.22 25.70
N GLN A 340 -28.04 -15.48 26.12
CA GLN A 340 -27.96 -15.84 27.53
C GLN A 340 -26.59 -15.47 28.14
N LYS A 341 -25.50 -15.66 27.39
CA LYS A 341 -24.14 -15.23 27.79
C LYS A 341 -24.05 -13.72 27.98
N GLN A 342 -24.61 -12.93 27.06
CA GLN A 342 -24.67 -11.47 27.15
C GLN A 342 -25.48 -11.01 28.36
N LYS A 343 -26.66 -11.59 28.59
CA LYS A 343 -27.48 -11.30 29.79
C LYS A 343 -26.71 -11.59 31.08
N LYS A 344 -26.03 -12.73 31.16
CA LYS A 344 -25.22 -13.10 32.34
C LYS A 344 -24.04 -12.14 32.56
N LEU A 345 -23.39 -11.67 31.49
CA LEU A 345 -22.30 -10.69 31.58
C LEU A 345 -22.83 -9.32 32.04
N LEU A 346 -23.92 -8.85 31.44
CA LEU A 346 -24.58 -7.61 31.82
C LEU A 346 -25.03 -7.65 33.28
N GLN A 347 -25.57 -8.78 33.72
CA GLN A 347 -25.98 -8.98 35.11
C GLN A 347 -24.81 -8.80 36.08
N LYS A 348 -23.66 -9.43 35.79
CA LYS A 348 -22.43 -9.25 36.57
C LYS A 348 -21.93 -7.80 36.58
N LEU A 349 -22.01 -7.10 35.45
CA LEU A 349 -21.63 -5.69 35.36
C LEU A 349 -22.55 -4.80 36.20
N LEU A 350 -23.86 -5.02 36.16
CA LEU A 350 -24.84 -4.31 36.99
C LEU A 350 -24.60 -4.54 38.48
N ASP A 351 -24.23 -5.77 38.87
CA ASP A 351 -23.84 -6.10 40.25
C ASP A 351 -22.55 -5.36 40.67
N GLN A 352 -21.53 -5.34 39.79
CA GLN A 352 -20.27 -4.61 40.03
C GLN A 352 -20.47 -3.10 40.15
N MET A 353 -21.41 -2.54 39.40
CA MET A 353 -21.77 -1.12 39.45
C MET A 353 -22.73 -0.79 40.60
N ASN A 354 -23.12 -1.77 41.40
CA ASN A 354 -24.05 -1.64 42.52
C ASN A 354 -25.42 -1.01 42.14
N ILE A 355 -25.88 -1.24 40.91
CA ILE A 355 -27.21 -0.81 40.44
C ILE A 355 -28.21 -1.83 40.97
N GLN A 356 -29.18 -1.44 41.81
CA GLN A 356 -30.11 -2.38 42.47
C GLN A 356 -31.57 -2.16 42.05
N GLU A 357 -31.86 -1.05 41.37
CA GLU A 357 -33.21 -0.67 40.94
C GLU A 357 -33.77 -1.67 39.92
N PRO A 358 -34.86 -2.40 40.24
CA PRO A 358 -35.39 -3.47 39.38
C PRO A 358 -35.73 -2.98 37.96
N PHE A 359 -36.35 -1.81 37.85
CA PHE A 359 -36.72 -1.23 36.56
C PHE A 359 -35.50 -0.99 35.64
N LEU A 360 -34.38 -0.52 36.18
CA LEU A 360 -33.17 -0.27 35.38
C LEU A 360 -32.52 -1.58 34.92
N ARG A 361 -32.57 -2.62 35.76
CA ARG A 361 -32.07 -3.96 35.42
C ARG A 361 -32.93 -4.62 34.36
N ASP A 362 -34.25 -4.60 34.53
CA ASP A 362 -35.21 -5.16 33.56
C ASP A 362 -35.11 -4.45 32.22
N TYR A 363 -35.02 -3.11 32.22
CA TYR A 363 -34.79 -2.33 31.00
C TYR A 363 -33.50 -2.77 30.30
N ALA A 364 -32.39 -2.87 31.02
CA ALA A 364 -31.09 -3.26 30.45
C ALA A 364 -31.11 -4.69 29.87
N LEU A 365 -31.78 -5.64 30.53
CA LEU A 365 -31.92 -7.02 30.03
C LEU A 365 -32.87 -7.10 28.83
N ASN A 366 -33.96 -6.33 28.82
CA ASN A 366 -34.90 -6.28 27.70
C ASN A 366 -34.25 -5.70 26.44
N MET A 367 -33.33 -4.73 26.58
CA MET A 367 -32.53 -4.25 25.44
C MET A 367 -31.73 -5.37 24.77
N VAL A 368 -31.27 -6.37 25.53
CA VAL A 368 -30.59 -7.56 24.96
C VAL A 368 -31.58 -8.45 24.22
N ASP A 369 -32.81 -8.61 24.74
CA ASP A 369 -33.88 -9.35 24.07
C ASP A 369 -34.26 -8.71 22.72
N GLU A 370 -34.49 -7.39 22.72
CA GLU A 370 -34.85 -6.63 21.51
C GLU A 370 -33.76 -6.73 20.42
N GLU A 371 -32.49 -6.65 20.81
CA GLU A 371 -31.38 -6.81 19.86
C GLU A 371 -31.27 -8.23 19.33
N HIS A 372 -31.50 -9.23 20.17
CA HIS A 372 -31.51 -10.63 19.73
C HIS A 372 -32.64 -10.90 18.72
N GLU A 373 -33.85 -10.38 18.94
CA GLU A 373 -34.96 -10.54 17.99
C GLU A 373 -34.67 -9.88 16.63
N LYS A 374 -33.99 -8.73 16.62
CA LYS A 374 -33.51 -8.10 15.38
C LYS A 374 -32.51 -9.00 14.65
N ILE A 375 -31.50 -9.53 15.36
CA ILE A 375 -30.48 -10.41 14.78
C ILE A 375 -31.14 -11.68 14.21
N LYS A 376 -32.05 -12.30 14.96
CA LYS A 376 -32.79 -13.49 14.52
C LYS A 376 -33.62 -13.23 13.26
N SER A 377 -34.27 -12.06 13.18
CA SER A 377 -35.01 -11.64 12.00
C SER A 377 -34.11 -11.46 10.78
N ILE A 378 -32.97 -10.80 10.95
CA ILE A 378 -31.96 -10.62 9.88
C ILE A 378 -31.41 -11.99 9.45
N TRP A 379 -31.11 -12.87 10.40
CA TRP A 379 -30.60 -14.21 10.13
C TRP A 379 -31.60 -15.07 9.33
N GLN A 380 -32.88 -14.96 9.65
CA GLN A 380 -33.92 -15.63 8.87
C GLN A 380 -34.00 -15.07 7.44
N LEU A 381 -33.91 -13.75 7.27
CA LEU A 381 -33.87 -13.14 5.94
C LEU A 381 -32.66 -13.59 5.13
N GLU A 382 -31.47 -13.69 5.75
CA GLU A 382 -30.25 -14.19 5.09
C GLU A 382 -30.43 -15.65 4.61
N LYS A 383 -31.03 -16.50 5.46
CA LYS A 383 -31.38 -17.89 5.08
C LYS A 383 -32.31 -17.94 3.87
N GLU A 384 -33.35 -17.12 3.84
CA GLU A 384 -34.34 -17.12 2.76
C GLU A 384 -33.84 -16.44 1.47
N GLN A 385 -33.11 -15.33 1.57
CA GLN A 385 -32.79 -14.47 0.42
C GLN A 385 -31.42 -14.76 -0.20
N ARG A 386 -30.49 -15.38 0.54
CA ARG A 386 -29.13 -15.63 0.05
C ARG A 386 -28.74 -17.11 0.09
N ILE A 387 -29.02 -17.81 1.19
CA ILE A 387 -28.61 -19.21 1.33
C ILE A 387 -29.51 -20.15 0.52
N LYS A 388 -30.85 -20.09 0.70
CA LYS A 388 -31.77 -20.96 -0.05
C LYS A 388 -31.67 -20.78 -1.57
N PRO A 389 -31.54 -19.55 -2.12
CA PRO A 389 -31.34 -19.38 -3.56
C PRO A 389 -30.05 -20.01 -4.06
N SER A 390 -29.04 -20.20 -3.19
CA SER A 390 -27.79 -20.88 -3.53
C SER A 390 -27.93 -22.41 -3.70
N LEU A 391 -29.10 -22.99 -3.37
CA LEU A 391 -29.43 -24.40 -3.59
C LEU A 391 -29.47 -24.81 -5.07
N TRP A 392 -29.59 -23.86 -6.00
CA TRP A 392 -29.49 -24.12 -7.45
C TRP A 392 -28.21 -24.88 -7.83
N TRP A 393 -27.13 -24.75 -7.04
CA TRP A 393 -25.88 -25.49 -7.29
C TRP A 393 -26.07 -27.01 -7.19
N ARG A 394 -26.98 -27.46 -6.32
CA ARG A 394 -27.38 -28.87 -6.22
C ARG A 394 -28.14 -29.30 -7.47
N GLU A 395 -29.04 -28.48 -7.98
CA GLU A 395 -29.78 -28.73 -9.23
C GLU A 395 -28.81 -28.81 -10.42
N ILE A 396 -27.81 -27.94 -10.48
CA ILE A 396 -26.74 -27.99 -11.49
C ILE A 396 -25.91 -29.27 -11.41
N ALA A 397 -25.55 -29.70 -10.21
CA ALA A 397 -24.80 -30.93 -10.01
C ALA A 397 -25.63 -32.17 -10.39
N GLN A 398 -26.91 -32.19 -10.05
CA GLN A 398 -27.84 -33.30 -10.35
C GLN A 398 -28.25 -33.37 -11.82
N SER A 399 -28.31 -32.22 -12.51
CA SER A 399 -28.61 -32.14 -13.94
C SER A 399 -27.41 -32.46 -14.84
N GLN A 400 -26.23 -32.77 -14.27
CA GLN A 400 -25.10 -33.22 -15.07
C GLN A 400 -25.40 -34.57 -15.73
N PRO A 401 -25.10 -34.74 -17.02
CA PRO A 401 -25.24 -36.03 -17.67
C PRO A 401 -24.32 -37.04 -16.98
N THR A 402 -24.90 -38.10 -16.41
CA THR A 402 -24.16 -39.28 -16.01
C THR A 402 -23.46 -39.82 -17.26
N GLN A 403 -22.14 -40.02 -17.20
CA GLN A 403 -21.39 -40.63 -18.30
C GLN A 403 -21.99 -42.02 -18.61
N SER A 404 -22.88 -42.08 -19.60
CA SER A 404 -23.11 -43.29 -20.36
C SER A 404 -21.98 -43.37 -21.37
N SER A 405 -21.18 -44.42 -21.25
CA SER A 405 -20.14 -44.77 -22.23
C SER A 405 -20.81 -44.98 -23.59
N ASN A 406 -20.87 -43.96 -24.43
CA ASN A 406 -20.96 -44.13 -25.87
C ASN A 406 -20.54 -42.84 -26.61
N ASN A 407 -19.63 -43.04 -27.54
CA ASN A 407 -19.01 -42.04 -28.39
C ASN A 407 -20.02 -41.15 -29.10
N GLN A 408 -20.06 -39.87 -28.74
CA GLN A 408 -20.36 -38.76 -29.65
C GLN A 408 -19.82 -37.46 -29.03
N THR A 409 -19.04 -36.73 -29.83
CA THR A 409 -18.41 -35.43 -29.50
C THR A 409 -19.43 -34.42 -28.98
N PRO A 410 -19.34 -33.94 -27.73
CA PRO A 410 -20.16 -32.82 -27.25
C PRO A 410 -19.52 -31.49 -27.64
N GLN A 411 -20.26 -30.59 -28.29
CA GLN A 411 -19.86 -29.19 -28.57
C GLN A 411 -19.92 -28.28 -27.32
N THR A 412 -19.92 -28.86 -26.13
CA THR A 412 -19.82 -28.11 -24.86
C THR A 412 -18.92 -28.93 -23.96
N PRO A 413 -17.83 -28.37 -23.40
CA PRO A 413 -16.99 -29.12 -22.47
C PRO A 413 -17.88 -29.64 -21.34
N ALA A 414 -17.91 -30.95 -21.13
CA ALA A 414 -18.53 -31.51 -19.94
C ALA A 414 -17.88 -30.85 -18.72
N LEU A 415 -18.68 -30.33 -17.79
CA LEU A 415 -18.20 -29.75 -16.52
C LEU A 415 -17.74 -30.87 -15.57
N SER A 416 -16.83 -31.73 -16.03
CA SER A 416 -16.34 -32.93 -15.33
C SER A 416 -15.60 -32.65 -14.02
N ASN A 417 -15.43 -31.39 -13.65
CA ASN A 417 -14.69 -30.95 -12.46
C ASN A 417 -15.61 -30.38 -11.37
N LEU A 418 -16.94 -30.42 -11.54
CA LEU A 418 -17.89 -30.05 -10.48
C LEU A 418 -18.05 -31.19 -9.46
N SER A 419 -18.25 -30.83 -8.20
CA SER A 419 -18.46 -31.80 -7.12
C SER A 419 -19.73 -32.62 -7.39
N THR A 420 -19.61 -33.95 -7.50
CA THR A 420 -20.73 -34.85 -7.80
C THR A 420 -21.78 -34.92 -6.70
N ASP A 421 -21.42 -34.50 -5.48
CA ASP A 421 -22.32 -34.36 -4.34
C ASP A 421 -22.99 -32.99 -4.25
N GLY A 422 -22.75 -32.10 -5.21
CA GLY A 422 -23.28 -30.73 -5.24
C GLY A 422 -22.65 -29.78 -4.23
N LYS A 423 -21.65 -30.23 -3.45
CA LYS A 423 -20.96 -29.39 -2.48
C LYS A 423 -20.06 -28.39 -3.16
N ALA A 424 -20.18 -27.13 -2.77
CA ALA A 424 -19.18 -26.12 -3.08
C ALA A 424 -18.05 -26.23 -2.06
N TRP A 425 -16.80 -26.11 -2.50
CA TRP A 425 -15.63 -26.11 -1.63
C TRP A 425 -14.94 -24.76 -1.75
N PHE A 426 -14.55 -24.15 -0.62
CA PHE A 426 -13.52 -23.12 -0.69
C PHE A 426 -12.19 -23.76 -1.03
N ILE A 427 -11.31 -22.94 -1.59
CA ILE A 427 -9.93 -23.33 -1.91
C ILE A 427 -8.97 -22.31 -1.27
N HIS A 428 -9.37 -21.07 -1.02
CA HIS A 428 -8.44 -19.98 -0.68
C HIS A 428 -8.64 -19.38 0.73
N PRO A 429 -7.56 -19.27 1.54
CA PRO A 429 -7.60 -18.80 2.93
C PRO A 429 -7.98 -17.34 3.11
N VAL A 430 -7.74 -16.48 2.13
CA VAL A 430 -8.10 -15.06 2.23
C VAL A 430 -9.62 -14.87 2.33
N SER A 431 -10.41 -15.66 1.60
CA SER A 431 -11.87 -15.60 1.69
C SER A 431 -12.38 -16.07 3.05
N MET A 432 -11.76 -17.11 3.62
CA MET A 432 -12.04 -17.56 4.98
C MET A 432 -11.67 -16.50 6.02
N LEU A 433 -10.50 -15.86 5.89
CA LEU A 433 -10.06 -14.77 6.76
C LEU A 433 -10.97 -13.54 6.72
N GLY A 434 -11.58 -13.26 5.56
CA GLY A 434 -12.61 -12.22 5.42
C GLY A 434 -13.72 -12.34 6.47
N ARG A 435 -14.02 -13.55 6.96
CA ARG A 435 -15.02 -13.82 8.01
C ARG A 435 -14.56 -13.40 9.40
N PHE A 436 -13.26 -13.35 9.64
CA PHE A 436 -12.65 -12.97 10.93
C PHE A 436 -12.31 -11.47 11.02
N VAL A 437 -12.52 -10.72 9.94
CA VAL A 437 -12.34 -9.27 9.90
C VAL A 437 -13.28 -8.59 10.90
N ASN A 438 -12.73 -7.64 11.65
CA ASN A 438 -13.51 -6.85 12.59
C ASN A 438 -14.64 -6.11 11.85
N PRO A 439 -15.86 -6.11 12.39
CA PRO A 439 -16.95 -5.35 11.84
C PRO A 439 -16.57 -3.86 11.79
N GLY A 440 -16.84 -3.22 10.65
CA GLY A 440 -16.37 -1.88 10.35
C GLY A 440 -17.16 -0.78 11.07
N ILE A 441 -16.81 0.46 10.77
CA ILE A 441 -17.59 1.66 11.07
C ILE A 441 -18.01 2.30 9.75
N VAL A 442 -19.23 2.80 9.66
CA VAL A 442 -19.65 3.61 8.51
C VAL A 442 -18.74 4.83 8.42
N THR A 443 -18.06 4.97 7.29
CA THR A 443 -16.99 5.97 7.11
C THR A 443 -17.33 6.90 5.96
N TYR A 444 -17.27 8.21 6.20
CA TYR A 444 -17.29 9.24 5.16
C TYR A 444 -15.87 9.55 4.73
N HIS A 445 -15.57 9.30 3.46
CA HIS A 445 -14.35 9.74 2.81
C HIS A 445 -14.62 11.05 2.07
N ILE A 446 -13.95 12.11 2.50
CA ILE A 446 -14.06 13.45 1.92
C ILE A 446 -12.76 13.73 1.18
N TYR A 447 -12.83 13.99 -0.12
CA TYR A 447 -11.67 14.22 -0.97
C TYR A 447 -11.48 15.71 -1.22
N HIS A 448 -10.22 16.12 -1.42
CA HIS A 448 -9.87 17.52 -1.67
C HIS A 448 -10.54 18.13 -2.92
N ASP A 449 -11.02 17.31 -3.85
CA ASP A 449 -11.73 17.72 -5.06
C ASP A 449 -13.24 17.93 -4.84
N GLY A 450 -13.69 17.85 -3.58
CA GLY A 450 -15.09 18.00 -3.19
C GLY A 450 -15.91 16.71 -3.29
N LYS A 451 -15.33 15.60 -3.76
CA LYS A 451 -16.02 14.30 -3.78
C LYS A 451 -16.21 13.78 -2.35
N ILE A 452 -17.38 13.22 -2.06
CA ILE A 452 -17.68 12.58 -0.78
C ILE A 452 -18.22 11.17 -1.06
N GLU A 453 -17.63 10.16 -0.44
CA GLU A 453 -18.09 8.77 -0.49
C GLU A 453 -18.48 8.29 0.90
N LYS A 454 -19.65 7.66 1.02
CA LYS A 454 -20.09 6.98 2.25
C LYS A 454 -19.85 5.48 2.10
N HIS A 455 -18.89 4.96 2.84
CA HIS A 455 -18.55 3.53 2.86
C HIS A 455 -19.30 2.86 4.01
N ILE A 456 -20.18 1.92 3.66
CA ILE A 456 -20.98 1.16 4.63
C ILE A 456 -20.39 -0.26 4.71
N PRO A 457 -19.82 -0.66 5.86
CA PRO A 457 -19.28 -2.00 6.02
C PRO A 457 -20.42 -3.03 6.04
N GLN A 458 -20.13 -4.27 5.62
CA GLN A 458 -21.11 -5.36 5.63
C GLN A 458 -21.61 -5.70 7.05
N GLU A 459 -20.77 -5.51 8.06
CA GLU A 459 -21.11 -5.63 9.48
C GLU A 459 -20.57 -4.41 10.24
N ILE A 460 -21.35 -3.85 11.18
CA ILE A 460 -20.96 -2.71 12.02
C ILE A 460 -20.60 -3.19 13.42
N SER A 461 -19.46 -2.75 13.97
CA SER A 461 -19.04 -3.17 15.31
C SER A 461 -20.06 -2.72 16.36
N LYS A 462 -20.28 -3.54 17.40
CA LYS A 462 -21.14 -3.20 18.54
C LYS A 462 -20.71 -1.86 19.18
N ASP A 463 -19.40 -1.60 19.25
CA ASP A 463 -18.83 -0.37 19.82
C ASP A 463 -18.99 0.87 18.92
N TYR A 464 -19.28 0.64 17.64
CA TYR A 464 -19.47 1.66 16.60
C TYR A 464 -20.94 1.78 16.15
N LYS A 465 -21.86 1.11 16.84
CA LYS A 465 -23.28 1.28 16.62
C LYS A 465 -23.65 2.75 16.88
N GLN A 466 -24.35 3.37 15.93
CA GLN A 466 -24.68 4.80 15.95
C GLN A 466 -23.44 5.72 16.03
N LYS A 467 -22.32 5.34 15.40
CA LYS A 467 -21.17 6.24 15.23
C LYS A 467 -20.72 6.25 13.79
N TYR A 468 -20.33 7.43 13.29
CA TYR A 468 -19.74 7.59 11.96
C TYR A 468 -18.33 8.14 12.04
N LYS A 469 -17.44 7.58 11.23
CA LYS A 469 -16.06 8.02 11.07
C LYS A 469 -15.95 8.98 9.89
N TYR A 470 -15.13 10.03 10.01
CA TYR A 470 -14.86 10.97 8.93
C TYR A 470 -13.36 11.00 8.64
N VAL A 471 -12.99 10.79 7.38
CA VAL A 471 -11.61 10.78 6.88
C VAL A 471 -11.49 11.75 5.71
N TYR A 472 -10.54 12.67 5.79
CA TYR A 472 -10.23 13.61 4.71
C TYR A 472 -8.99 13.15 3.93
N HIS A 473 -9.06 13.20 2.61
CA HIS A 473 -7.95 12.92 1.70
C HIS A 473 -7.47 14.24 1.09
N ASP A 474 -6.26 14.65 1.44
CA ASP A 474 -5.69 15.92 0.94
C ASP A 474 -5.25 15.84 -0.53
N VAL A 475 -4.75 16.96 -1.07
CA VAL A 475 -4.25 17.06 -2.47
C VAL A 475 -3.12 16.08 -2.80
N ASN A 476 -2.36 15.66 -1.79
CA ASN A 476 -1.27 14.70 -1.92
C ASN A 476 -1.74 13.26 -1.65
N LYS A 477 -3.05 13.05 -1.49
CA LYS A 477 -3.70 11.76 -1.14
C LYS A 477 -3.31 11.24 0.25
N ASN A 478 -2.81 12.09 1.15
CA ASN A 478 -2.64 11.68 2.54
C ASN A 478 -3.99 11.63 3.25
N GLN A 479 -4.14 10.64 4.14
CA GLN A 479 -5.35 10.44 4.91
C GLN A 479 -5.27 11.10 6.27
N HIS A 480 -6.29 11.90 6.59
CA HIS A 480 -6.45 12.62 7.83
C HIS A 480 -7.71 12.11 8.52
N GLU A 481 -7.54 11.36 9.61
CA GLU A 481 -8.67 10.91 10.43
C GLU A 481 -9.18 12.06 11.29
N ILE A 482 -10.34 12.61 10.89
CA ILE A 482 -10.90 13.82 11.50
C ILE A 482 -11.56 13.51 12.84
N GLY A 483 -12.26 12.38 12.92
CA GLY A 483 -12.88 11.93 14.16
C GLY A 483 -13.96 10.88 13.94
N ILE A 484 -14.45 10.37 15.07
CA ILE A 484 -15.61 9.48 15.16
C ILE A 484 -16.67 10.20 15.97
N PHE A 485 -17.87 10.32 15.41
CA PHE A 485 -18.95 11.11 15.98
C PHE A 485 -20.17 10.26 16.27
N ASN A 486 -20.86 10.55 17.37
CA ASN A 486 -22.10 9.86 17.70
C ASN A 486 -23.25 10.35 16.82
N ILE A 487 -24.12 9.40 16.47
CA ILE A 487 -25.32 9.60 15.66
C ILE A 487 -26.52 9.47 16.58
N HIS A 488 -27.39 10.46 16.52
CA HIS A 488 -28.69 10.42 17.14
C HIS A 488 -29.77 10.27 16.05
N LYS A 489 -30.77 9.42 16.29
CA LYS A 489 -31.93 9.24 15.41
C LYS A 489 -33.17 9.88 16.01
N THR A 490 -33.89 10.66 15.22
CA THR A 490 -35.16 11.29 15.60
C THR A 490 -36.12 11.35 14.42
N LYS A 491 -37.39 11.68 14.67
CA LYS A 491 -38.39 11.81 13.60
C LYS A 491 -38.05 12.99 12.69
N ALA A 492 -38.16 12.78 11.38
CA ALA A 492 -38.03 13.85 10.42
C ALA A 492 -39.13 14.90 10.65
N MET A 493 -38.79 16.16 10.47
CA MET A 493 -39.70 17.29 10.60
C MET A 493 -40.02 17.86 9.22
N GLU A 494 -41.29 18.16 8.97
CA GLU A 494 -41.73 19.00 7.87
C GLU A 494 -41.75 20.48 8.30
N ARG A 495 -42.07 21.37 7.36
CA ARG A 495 -42.20 22.79 7.61
C ARG A 495 -43.25 23.04 8.70
N GLY A 496 -42.89 23.82 9.72
CA GLY A 496 -43.74 24.04 10.89
C GLY A 496 -43.50 23.04 12.02
N ASN A 497 -42.44 22.22 11.95
CA ASN A 497 -42.08 21.21 12.96
C ASN A 497 -43.13 20.10 13.13
N VAL A 498 -43.80 19.74 12.04
CA VAL A 498 -44.72 18.60 11.99
C VAL A 498 -43.90 17.33 11.78
N ALA A 499 -44.07 16.32 12.64
CA ALA A 499 -43.33 15.07 12.53
C ALA A 499 -43.82 14.22 11.34
N LEU A 500 -42.87 13.65 10.59
CA LEU A 500 -43.10 12.74 9.47
C LEU A 500 -42.88 11.28 9.89
N ASP A 501 -43.32 10.33 9.06
CA ASP A 501 -43.29 8.89 9.36
C ASP A 501 -41.95 8.20 9.06
N TYR A 502 -40.86 8.96 8.99
CA TYR A 502 -39.52 8.40 8.83
C TYR A 502 -38.52 9.13 9.73
N ASP A 503 -37.40 8.48 10.00
CA ASP A 503 -36.38 8.99 10.91
C ASP A 503 -35.24 9.67 10.14
N VAL A 504 -34.60 10.65 10.78
CA VAL A 504 -33.39 11.32 10.33
C VAL A 504 -32.26 11.11 11.34
N GLU A 505 -31.04 11.06 10.81
CA GLU A 505 -29.81 10.97 11.59
C GLU A 505 -29.20 12.35 11.78
N LEU A 506 -28.69 12.61 12.99
CA LEU A 506 -28.10 13.88 13.40
C LEU A 506 -26.80 13.67 14.18
N ILE A 507 -25.84 14.57 13.99
CA ILE A 507 -24.58 14.64 14.74
C ILE A 507 -24.57 15.92 15.57
N ASN A 508 -24.12 15.83 16.82
CA ASN A 508 -23.82 17.01 17.62
C ASN A 508 -22.45 17.59 17.24
N VAL A 509 -22.44 18.75 16.57
CA VAL A 509 -21.21 19.38 16.07
C VAL A 509 -20.24 19.77 17.20
N LYS A 510 -20.71 19.90 18.44
CA LYS A 510 -19.85 20.15 19.60
C LYS A 510 -18.83 19.04 19.87
N GLU A 511 -19.08 17.82 19.40
CA GLU A 511 -18.07 16.75 19.46
C GLU A 511 -16.80 17.09 18.68
N PHE A 512 -16.84 18.08 17.78
CA PHE A 512 -15.68 18.61 17.04
C PHE A 512 -15.15 19.94 17.62
N GLU A 513 -15.45 20.29 18.86
CA GLU A 513 -15.04 21.57 19.47
C GLU A 513 -13.52 21.73 19.55
N GLU A 514 -12.78 20.65 19.80
CA GLU A 514 -11.32 20.68 19.79
C GLU A 514 -10.73 20.95 18.40
N GLY A 515 -11.50 20.61 17.36
CA GLY A 515 -11.09 20.67 15.96
C GLY A 515 -10.07 19.60 15.59
N TYR A 516 -9.46 19.79 14.42
CA TYR A 516 -8.42 18.93 13.86
C TYR A 516 -7.22 19.78 13.44
N SER A 517 -6.01 19.31 13.73
CA SER A 517 -4.77 19.79 13.13
C SER A 517 -3.86 18.60 12.87
N SER A 518 -3.44 18.46 11.62
CA SER A 518 -2.35 17.56 11.23
C SER A 518 -1.06 17.88 12.00
N LYS A 519 -0.17 16.89 12.14
CA LYS A 519 1.13 17.04 12.84
C LYS A 519 2.03 18.10 12.20
N GLU A 520 1.99 18.18 10.87
CA GLU A 520 2.74 19.16 10.07
C GLU A 520 2.03 20.53 10.03
N GLY A 521 0.76 20.60 10.49
CA GLY A 521 -0.03 21.82 10.50
C GLY A 521 -0.47 22.30 9.12
N ASN A 522 -0.39 21.46 8.09
CA ASN A 522 -0.80 21.78 6.72
C ASN A 522 -2.30 21.62 6.48
N VAL A 523 -2.96 20.76 7.26
CA VAL A 523 -4.43 20.56 7.29
C VAL A 523 -4.97 20.90 8.67
N LYS A 524 -5.93 21.83 8.75
CA LYS A 524 -6.58 22.28 9.98
C LYS A 524 -8.06 22.58 9.80
N ALA A 525 -8.87 22.28 10.80
CA ALA A 525 -10.26 22.70 10.86
C ALA A 525 -10.72 22.87 12.31
N LYS A 526 -11.37 23.98 12.66
CA LYS A 526 -11.89 24.22 14.01
C LYS A 526 -13.01 25.25 14.01
N PHE A 527 -14.00 25.02 14.87
CA PHE A 527 -15.01 26.03 15.19
C PHE A 527 -14.49 26.94 16.30
N LYS A 528 -14.56 28.25 16.10
CA LYS A 528 -14.15 29.23 17.12
C LYS A 528 -15.22 29.45 18.18
N THR A 529 -16.48 29.46 17.76
CA THR A 529 -17.61 29.82 18.62
C THR A 529 -18.85 29.03 18.23
N PHE A 530 -19.58 28.56 19.25
CA PHE A 530 -20.90 27.94 19.10
C PHE A 530 -21.97 28.88 19.67
N ASN A 531 -22.53 29.74 18.82
CA ASN A 531 -23.46 30.80 19.21
C ASN A 531 -24.91 30.38 18.95
N SER A 532 -25.43 29.47 19.78
CA SER A 532 -26.81 28.98 19.63
C SER A 532 -27.52 28.86 20.97
N ASP A 533 -28.25 29.92 21.35
CA ASP A 533 -29.03 29.96 22.60
C ASP A 533 -30.15 28.91 22.61
N SER A 534 -30.64 28.57 21.41
CA SER A 534 -31.67 27.55 21.16
C SER A 534 -31.13 26.13 21.02
N LYS A 535 -29.87 25.87 21.37
CA LYS A 535 -29.28 24.53 21.39
C LYS A 535 -29.27 23.82 20.02
N ARG A 536 -29.14 24.59 18.92
CA ARG A 536 -29.23 24.06 17.54
C ARG A 536 -27.91 23.50 17.01
N TRP A 537 -27.29 22.59 17.77
CA TRP A 537 -25.96 22.03 17.45
C TRP A 537 -26.01 20.81 16.55
N TYR A 538 -27.18 20.44 16.03
CA TYR A 538 -27.39 19.16 15.36
C TYR A 538 -27.46 19.31 13.84
N ILE A 539 -26.63 18.56 13.15
CA ILE A 539 -26.46 18.61 11.69
C ILE A 539 -26.65 17.21 11.10
N ASN A 540 -27.17 17.13 9.87
CA ASN A 540 -27.24 15.88 9.13
C ASN A 540 -25.82 15.37 8.81
N PRO A 541 -25.53 14.06 8.94
CA PRO A 541 -24.22 13.48 8.65
C PRO A 541 -23.63 13.83 7.27
N ASN A 542 -24.47 13.91 6.23
CA ASN A 542 -24.04 14.26 4.88
C ASN A 542 -23.66 15.75 4.80
N CYS A 543 -24.49 16.62 5.39
CA CYS A 543 -24.19 18.06 5.50
C CYS A 543 -22.90 18.31 6.28
N PHE A 544 -22.67 17.52 7.34
CA PHE A 544 -21.46 17.62 8.13
C PHE A 544 -20.22 17.23 7.33
N ALA A 545 -20.31 16.19 6.49
CA ALA A 545 -19.22 15.81 5.59
C ALA A 545 -18.87 16.97 4.63
N GLY A 546 -19.88 17.60 4.03
CA GLY A 546 -19.69 18.76 3.15
C GLY A 546 -19.07 19.95 3.87
N LEU A 547 -19.54 20.27 5.08
CA LEU A 547 -18.98 21.35 5.89
C LEU A 547 -17.52 21.09 6.28
N LEU A 548 -17.21 19.88 6.75
CA LEU A 548 -15.85 19.48 7.09
C LEU A 548 -14.92 19.56 5.87
N GLY A 549 -15.36 19.09 4.70
CA GLY A 549 -14.60 19.19 3.46
C GLY A 549 -14.19 20.62 3.12
N ALA A 550 -15.16 21.53 3.13
CA ALA A 550 -14.90 22.94 2.87
C ALA A 550 -13.97 23.58 3.93
N MET A 551 -14.14 23.21 5.21
CA MET A 551 -13.26 23.71 6.29
C MET A 551 -11.82 23.22 6.13
N LEU A 552 -11.63 21.94 5.83
CA LEU A 552 -10.32 21.30 5.72
C LEU A 552 -9.56 21.73 4.47
N GLU A 553 -10.25 21.86 3.33
CA GLU A 553 -9.65 22.36 2.08
C GLU A 553 -9.14 23.80 2.24
N LEU A 554 -9.91 24.64 2.94
CA LEU A 554 -9.59 26.05 3.15
C LEU A 554 -8.78 26.31 4.42
N ASN A 555 -8.42 25.26 5.18
CA ASN A 555 -7.71 25.35 6.46
C ASN A 555 -8.37 26.29 7.48
N ILE A 556 -9.70 26.21 7.60
CA ILE A 556 -10.49 27.11 8.46
C ILE A 556 -10.47 26.62 9.91
N ASP A 557 -9.65 27.25 10.75
CA ASP A 557 -9.54 26.98 12.18
C ASP A 557 -10.32 27.96 13.08
N TYR A 558 -11.20 28.79 12.49
CA TYR A 558 -11.91 29.84 13.22
C TYR A 558 -13.40 30.02 12.86
N LEU A 559 -14.06 29.02 12.29
CA LEU A 559 -15.44 29.17 11.81
C LEU A 559 -16.42 29.40 12.97
N GLY A 560 -17.33 30.37 12.82
CA GLY A 560 -18.41 30.58 13.78
C GLY A 560 -19.64 29.75 13.42
N PHE A 561 -20.15 28.95 14.35
CA PHE A 561 -21.32 28.10 14.18
C PHE A 561 -22.53 28.70 14.92
N ASN A 562 -23.58 29.10 14.20
CA ASN A 562 -24.77 29.74 14.81
C ASN A 562 -25.94 28.76 14.98
N GLY A 563 -26.03 27.74 14.14
CA GLY A 563 -26.91 26.59 14.39
C GLY A 563 -27.60 26.03 13.16
N PHE A 564 -27.82 24.72 13.20
CA PHE A 564 -28.60 23.97 12.23
C PHE A 564 -29.96 23.65 12.88
N SER A 565 -30.20 22.42 13.32
CA SER A 565 -31.46 22.03 14.00
C SER A 565 -31.23 21.76 15.48
N THR A 566 -32.33 21.68 16.24
CA THR A 566 -32.33 21.14 17.61
C THR A 566 -32.12 19.62 17.60
N TYR A 567 -32.00 19.03 18.81
CA TYR A 567 -31.87 17.58 19.01
C TYR A 567 -32.99 16.79 18.32
N ASP A 568 -34.23 17.32 18.34
CA ASP A 568 -35.40 16.70 17.73
C ASP A 568 -35.61 17.08 16.26
N ALA A 569 -34.55 17.46 15.53
CA ALA A 569 -34.63 17.91 14.14
C ALA A 569 -35.52 19.15 13.88
N LYS A 570 -35.96 19.87 14.93
CA LYS A 570 -36.84 21.05 14.81
C LYS A 570 -36.05 22.31 14.50
N SER A 571 -36.73 23.25 13.86
CA SER A 571 -36.28 24.63 13.74
C SER A 571 -36.95 25.51 14.80
N VAL A 572 -36.26 26.57 15.24
CA VAL A 572 -36.74 27.47 16.31
C VAL A 572 -37.19 28.83 15.77
N GLU A 573 -36.38 29.46 14.91
CA GLU A 573 -36.68 30.80 14.35
C GLU A 573 -36.82 30.77 12.82
N SER A 574 -36.00 29.93 12.17
CA SER A 574 -36.06 29.71 10.72
C SER A 574 -37.17 28.72 10.36
N LYS A 575 -37.69 28.77 9.13
CA LYS A 575 -38.61 27.75 8.61
C LYS A 575 -37.89 26.62 7.86
N SER A 576 -36.58 26.73 7.63
CA SER A 576 -35.79 25.81 6.80
C SER A 576 -34.79 24.96 7.57
N HIS A 577 -34.44 25.27 8.82
CA HIS A 577 -33.40 24.56 9.56
C HIS A 577 -33.93 23.30 10.27
N ILE A 578 -34.79 22.58 9.58
CA ILE A 578 -35.30 21.28 9.99
C ILE A 578 -34.30 20.19 9.59
N ASN A 579 -34.31 19.04 10.27
CA ASN A 579 -33.55 17.84 9.90
C ASN A 579 -32.03 18.01 9.79
N GLY A 580 -31.48 19.11 10.31
CA GLY A 580 -30.05 19.41 10.24
C GLY A 580 -29.51 19.60 8.83
N ILE A 581 -30.36 19.86 7.82
CA ILE A 581 -29.93 19.98 6.41
C ILE A 581 -29.54 21.41 6.00
N ALA A 582 -29.92 22.39 6.82
CA ALA A 582 -29.60 23.81 6.62
C ALA A 582 -29.26 24.46 7.96
N GLY A 583 -28.36 25.43 7.93
CA GLY A 583 -27.92 26.12 9.13
C GLY A 583 -27.14 27.40 8.85
N ASP A 584 -27.00 28.20 9.89
CA ASP A 584 -26.30 29.47 9.84
C ASP A 584 -24.85 29.32 10.30
N LEU A 585 -23.94 29.85 9.49
CA LEU A 585 -22.52 29.97 9.78
C LEU A 585 -22.12 31.45 9.71
N ARG A 586 -21.14 31.85 10.51
CA ARG A 586 -20.64 33.24 10.47
C ARG A 586 -19.80 33.45 9.21
N TYR A 587 -20.05 34.55 8.51
CA TYR A 587 -19.23 34.98 7.37
C TYR A 587 -17.75 35.08 7.74
N LEU A 588 -16.90 34.55 6.86
CA LEU A 588 -15.45 34.64 6.97
C LEU A 588 -14.98 36.02 6.49
N SER A 589 -14.05 36.63 7.25
CA SER A 589 -13.45 37.91 6.87
C SER A 589 -12.61 37.78 5.59
N ILE A 590 -12.86 38.66 4.61
CA ILE A 590 -12.16 38.70 3.33
C ILE A 590 -10.67 39.06 3.47
N TYR A 591 -10.30 39.79 4.53
CA TYR A 591 -8.91 40.17 4.81
C TYR A 591 -8.05 38.99 5.28
N LYS A 592 -8.64 37.96 5.88
CA LYS A 592 -7.93 36.74 6.28
C LYS A 592 -7.84 35.69 5.17
N LEU A 593 -8.63 35.83 4.10
CA LEU A 593 -8.69 34.93 2.95
C LEU A 593 -7.87 35.43 1.74
N GLN A 594 -7.08 36.49 1.90
CA GLN A 594 -6.46 37.26 0.81
C GLN A 594 -5.39 36.53 -0.03
N THR A 595 -5.19 35.22 0.16
CA THR A 595 -4.35 34.39 -0.70
C THR A 595 -5.08 33.30 -1.48
N ARG A 596 -6.39 33.06 -1.27
CA ARG A 596 -7.13 32.03 -2.01
C ARG A 596 -8.58 32.45 -2.25
N ARG A 597 -8.84 33.11 -3.40
CA ARG A 597 -10.21 33.37 -3.89
C ARG A 597 -10.32 33.16 -5.40
N LYS A 598 -11.06 32.14 -5.78
CA LYS A 598 -12.39 32.18 -6.40
C LYS A 598 -13.14 30.93 -5.90
N ASP A 599 -14.47 30.91 -5.92
CA ASP A 599 -15.34 29.74 -5.68
C ASP A 599 -16.06 29.56 -4.33
N ILE A 600 -15.74 30.32 -3.27
CA ILE A 600 -16.39 30.17 -1.93
C ILE A 600 -17.93 30.31 -1.95
N PHE A 601 -18.52 30.99 -2.94
CA PHE A 601 -19.98 31.18 -3.01
C PHE A 601 -20.73 30.22 -3.95
N ASN A 602 -20.02 29.39 -4.75
CA ASN A 602 -20.68 28.36 -5.56
C ASN A 602 -20.85 27.04 -4.79
N THR A 603 -20.09 26.82 -3.72
CA THR A 603 -20.07 25.55 -2.97
C THR A 603 -21.18 25.40 -1.93
N PHE A 604 -21.91 26.47 -1.58
CA PHE A 604 -22.91 26.45 -0.50
C PHE A 604 -24.36 26.24 -0.95
N THR A 605 -24.57 25.67 -2.14
CA THR A 605 -25.90 25.25 -2.58
C THR A 605 -25.95 23.73 -2.61
N PHE A 606 -26.20 23.12 -1.45
CA PHE A 606 -26.48 21.69 -1.38
C PHE A 606 -27.89 21.45 -1.94
N ARG A 607 -27.98 20.99 -3.19
CA ARG A 607 -29.10 20.17 -3.64
C ARG A 607 -28.71 18.72 -3.38
N PHE A 608 -29.44 18.07 -2.50
CA PHE A 608 -29.40 16.61 -2.31
C PHE A 608 -30.12 15.91 -3.44
#